data_AF-I5BQU6-F1
#
_entry.id   AF-I5BQU6-F1
#
_cell.length_a   1.000
_cell.length_b   1.000
_cell.length_c   1.000
_cell.angle_alpha   90.00
_cell.angle_beta   90.00
_cell.angle_gamma   90.00
#
_symmetry.space_group_name_H-M   'P 1'
#
loop_
_entity.id
_entity.type
_entity.pdbx_description
1 polymer ?
#
loop_
_entity_poly.entity_id
_entity_poly.type
_entity_poly.pdbx_seq_one_letter_code
_entity_poly.pdbx_strand_id
1 'polypeptide(L)'
;MSTLPTPDLRPANTHFSSGPCTKRPGWSLDALADAPLGRSHRSSIGKAKLAEAINLTREILQVPADYRIGIVPASDTGAVEMALWSLLGERGVDMVAWESFGAGWVTDVVKQLKLDDVRRIEADYGDLPDLGSIDFDRDVVFTWNGTTSGVRVPDGNFIPANRAGLTICDATSAAFAQRLPFDKLDVVTFSWQKVLGGEGAHGVIILSPRAWNGWKATRPHGRCQRSSASPRAAS
;
A
#
# COMPACT_ATOMS: atom_id res chain seq x y z
N MET A 1 41.59 18.74 -18.20
CA MET A 1 40.50 18.19 -17.35
C MET A 1 40.68 18.78 -15.97
N SER A 2 39.70 19.53 -15.46
CA SER A 2 39.76 20.07 -14.09
C SER A 2 39.42 18.95 -13.11
N THR A 3 40.34 18.62 -12.20
CA THR A 3 40.06 17.73 -11.07
C THR A 3 39.18 18.48 -10.08
N LEU A 4 37.92 18.06 -9.93
CA LEU A 4 37.05 18.58 -8.89
C LEU A 4 37.57 18.12 -7.52
N PRO A 5 37.67 19.02 -6.52
CA PRO A 5 38.05 18.63 -5.17
C PRO A 5 37.04 17.63 -4.61
N THR A 6 37.55 16.57 -3.97
CA THR A 6 36.70 15.58 -3.30
C THR A 6 36.17 16.20 -2.00
N PRO A 7 34.89 16.05 -1.64
CA PRO A 7 34.37 16.55 -0.36
C PRO A 7 35.13 15.95 0.82
N ASP A 8 35.63 16.80 1.72
CA ASP A 8 36.33 16.37 2.95
C ASP A 8 35.38 15.68 3.93
N LEU A 9 34.09 16.00 3.87
CA LEU A 9 33.03 15.41 4.69
C LEU A 9 32.25 14.37 3.88
N ARG A 10 32.18 13.16 4.42
CA ARG A 10 31.38 12.06 3.87
C ARG A 10 30.28 11.66 4.85
N PRO A 11 29.12 11.22 4.36
CA PRO A 11 28.09 10.69 5.24
C PRO A 11 28.61 9.43 5.93
N ALA A 12 28.26 9.25 7.21
CA ALA A 12 28.60 8.06 7.97
C ALA A 12 27.95 6.78 7.41
N ASN A 13 26.92 6.94 6.57
CA ASN A 13 26.20 5.87 5.90
C ASN A 13 25.93 6.27 4.45
N THR A 14 26.35 5.43 3.51
CA THR A 14 26.24 5.68 2.06
C THR A 14 25.00 5.05 1.42
N HIS A 15 24.10 4.45 2.21
CA HIS A 15 22.89 3.79 1.71
C HIS A 15 21.74 4.80 1.53
N PHE A 16 21.61 5.33 0.32
CA PHE A 16 20.59 6.31 -0.07
C PHE A 16 19.45 5.74 -0.94
N SER A 17 19.33 4.40 -1.03
CA SER A 17 18.25 3.76 -1.78
C SER A 17 16.88 4.01 -1.15
N SER A 18 15.85 4.13 -1.98
CA SER A 18 14.45 4.34 -1.58
C SER A 18 13.68 3.04 -1.30
N GLY A 19 14.40 1.94 -1.06
CA GLY A 19 13.84 0.61 -0.82
C GLY A 19 14.70 -0.53 -1.41
N PRO A 20 15.28 -1.43 -0.58
CA PRO A 20 15.37 -1.33 0.87
C PRO A 20 16.11 -0.06 1.30
N CYS A 21 15.59 0.65 2.30
CA CYS A 21 16.26 1.80 2.90
C CYS A 21 17.23 1.35 3.99
N THR A 22 18.08 2.29 4.41
CA THR A 22 19.01 2.07 5.51
C THR A 22 18.31 1.67 6.82
N LYS A 23 18.96 0.81 7.60
CA LYS A 23 18.50 0.45 8.95
C LYS A 23 18.64 1.66 9.89
N ARG A 24 17.85 1.67 10.97
CA ARG A 24 18.00 2.67 12.04
C ARG A 24 19.44 2.65 12.62
N PRO A 25 19.96 3.78 13.12
CA PRO A 25 21.27 3.81 13.78
C PRO A 25 21.37 2.77 14.91
N GLY A 26 22.54 2.10 15.00
CA GLY A 26 22.79 1.07 16.00
C GLY A 26 22.07 -0.26 15.80
N TRP A 27 21.45 -0.49 14.63
CA TRP A 27 20.86 -1.78 14.31
C TRP A 27 21.91 -2.91 14.27
N SER A 28 21.60 -4.04 14.91
CA SER A 28 22.35 -5.30 14.84
C SER A 28 21.37 -6.49 14.83
N LEU A 29 21.87 -7.68 14.55
CA LEU A 29 21.09 -8.92 14.63
C LEU A 29 20.64 -9.26 16.05
N ASP A 30 21.26 -8.69 17.08
CA ASP A 30 20.86 -8.90 18.48
C ASP A 30 19.43 -8.43 18.76
N ALA A 31 18.93 -7.48 17.96
CA ALA A 31 17.53 -7.04 18.01
C ALA A 31 16.53 -8.14 17.64
N LEU A 32 17.00 -9.28 17.12
CA LEU A 32 16.20 -10.46 16.77
C LEU A 32 16.41 -11.62 17.76
N ALA A 33 17.17 -11.43 18.85
CA ALA A 33 17.48 -12.50 19.81
C ALA A 33 16.23 -13.09 20.48
N ASP A 34 15.14 -12.33 20.58
CA ASP A 34 13.86 -12.75 21.15
C ASP A 34 12.84 -13.20 20.07
N ALA A 35 13.27 -13.31 18.82
CA ALA A 35 12.40 -13.77 17.74
C ALA A 35 11.93 -15.20 18.00
N PRO A 36 10.63 -15.51 17.82
CA PRO A 36 10.06 -16.84 18.07
C PRO A 36 10.38 -17.80 16.91
N LEU A 37 11.67 -17.99 16.60
CA LEU A 37 12.15 -18.85 15.52
C LEU A 37 11.76 -20.32 15.79
N GLY A 38 11.31 -21.02 14.75
CA GLY A 38 10.86 -22.41 14.85
C GLY A 38 9.58 -22.63 15.67
N ARG A 39 8.89 -21.56 16.10
CA ARG A 39 7.63 -21.63 16.83
C ARG A 39 6.44 -21.48 15.88
N SER A 40 5.31 -22.10 16.26
CA SER A 40 4.05 -21.88 15.54
C SER A 40 3.64 -20.41 15.59
N HIS A 41 3.28 -19.84 14.44
CA HIS A 41 2.70 -18.50 14.33
C HIS A 41 1.38 -18.35 15.12
N ARG A 42 0.72 -19.47 15.47
CA ARG A 42 -0.51 -19.47 16.29
C ARG A 42 -0.24 -19.44 17.80
N SER A 43 1.01 -19.57 18.22
CA SER A 43 1.41 -19.51 19.62
C SER A 43 1.14 -18.14 20.24
N SER A 44 1.02 -18.10 21.57
CA SER A 44 0.83 -16.84 22.32
C SER A 44 1.94 -15.83 22.02
N ILE A 45 3.21 -16.29 21.97
CA ILE A 45 4.36 -15.41 21.70
C ILE A 45 4.33 -14.81 20.29
N GLY A 46 3.98 -15.60 19.27
CA GLY A 46 3.87 -15.10 17.89
C GLY A 46 2.72 -14.10 17.74
N LYS A 47 1.56 -14.41 18.33
CA LYS A 47 0.40 -13.49 18.36
C LYS A 47 0.72 -12.19 19.10
N ALA A 48 1.44 -12.27 20.21
CA ALA A 48 1.83 -11.09 20.99
C ALA A 48 2.71 -10.15 20.18
N LYS A 49 3.74 -10.65 19.49
CA LYS A 49 4.61 -9.82 18.63
C LYS A 49 3.86 -9.17 17.47
N LEU A 50 2.94 -9.89 16.82
CA LEU A 50 2.11 -9.32 15.75
C LEU A 50 1.17 -8.23 16.30
N ALA A 51 0.55 -8.47 17.46
CA ALA A 51 -0.29 -7.48 18.12
C ALA A 51 0.49 -6.22 18.52
N GLU A 52 1.70 -6.38 19.05
CA GLU A 52 2.61 -5.28 19.35
C GLU A 52 2.93 -4.45 18.10
N ALA A 53 3.33 -5.08 17.00
CA ALA A 53 3.61 -4.38 15.74
C ALA A 53 2.38 -3.61 15.20
N ILE A 54 1.18 -4.19 15.31
CA ILE A 54 -0.08 -3.54 14.94
C ILE A 54 -0.37 -2.33 15.84
N ASN A 55 -0.17 -2.47 17.15
CA ASN A 55 -0.40 -1.40 18.11
C ASN A 55 0.58 -0.24 17.92
N LEU A 56 1.87 -0.53 17.73
CA LEU A 56 2.89 0.49 17.43
C LEU A 56 2.60 1.20 16.11
N THR A 57 2.16 0.46 15.08
CA THR A 57 1.74 1.08 13.81
C THR A 57 0.61 2.08 14.05
N ARG A 58 -0.41 1.69 14.83
CA ARG A 58 -1.52 2.56 15.18
C ARG A 58 -1.07 3.81 15.91
N GLU A 59 -0.23 3.65 16.92
CA GLU A 59 0.26 4.74 17.76
C GLU A 59 1.07 5.75 16.94
N ILE A 60 2.08 5.27 16.20
CA ILE A 60 3.02 6.12 15.47
C ILE A 60 2.35 6.84 14.30
N LEU A 61 1.52 6.13 13.52
CA LEU A 61 0.80 6.73 12.40
C LEU A 61 -0.49 7.45 12.83
N GLN A 62 -0.86 7.38 14.11
CA GLN A 62 -2.10 7.94 14.64
C GLN A 62 -3.36 7.41 13.92
N VAL A 63 -3.38 6.11 13.65
CA VAL A 63 -4.49 5.46 12.94
C VAL A 63 -5.76 5.49 13.81
N PRO A 64 -6.92 5.96 13.29
CA PRO A 64 -8.16 6.04 14.07
C PRO A 64 -8.59 4.69 14.66
N ALA A 65 -9.10 4.70 15.89
CA ALA A 65 -9.33 3.49 16.70
C ALA A 65 -10.31 2.49 16.05
N ASP A 66 -11.22 2.96 15.21
CA ASP A 66 -12.22 2.19 14.48
C ASP A 66 -11.68 1.54 13.19
N TYR A 67 -10.47 1.90 12.75
CA TYR A 67 -9.82 1.28 11.60
C TYR A 67 -9.23 -0.09 11.98
N ARG A 68 -9.15 -1.00 11.00
CA ARG A 68 -8.49 -2.31 11.16
C ARG A 68 -7.11 -2.26 10.53
N ILE A 69 -6.12 -2.85 11.18
CA ILE A 69 -4.75 -2.97 10.66
C ILE A 69 -4.45 -4.47 10.53
N GLY A 70 -4.01 -4.88 9.35
CA GLY A 70 -3.57 -6.23 9.04
C GLY A 70 -2.12 -6.25 8.58
N ILE A 71 -1.42 -7.32 8.91
CA ILE A 71 -0.09 -7.65 8.36
C ILE A 71 -0.30 -8.82 7.40
N VAL A 72 0.17 -8.68 6.17
CA VAL A 72 -0.06 -9.63 5.08
C VAL A 72 1.25 -10.06 4.42
N PRO A 73 1.34 -11.26 3.85
CA PRO A 73 2.52 -11.68 3.09
C PRO A 73 2.62 -10.94 1.75
N ALA A 74 3.74 -11.13 1.06
CA ALA A 74 4.02 -10.61 -0.29
C ALA A 74 4.20 -9.09 -0.39
N SER A 75 4.74 -8.46 0.66
CA SER A 75 5.05 -7.02 0.70
C SER A 75 3.83 -6.15 0.41
N ASP A 76 4.04 -4.90 0.01
CA ASP A 76 2.95 -3.97 -0.25
C ASP A 76 2.20 -4.36 -1.51
N THR A 77 2.88 -4.98 -2.48
CA THR A 77 2.21 -5.59 -3.62
C THR A 77 1.10 -6.54 -3.19
N GLY A 78 1.36 -7.41 -2.20
CA GLY A 78 0.34 -8.28 -1.63
C GLY A 78 -0.80 -7.50 -0.97
N ALA A 79 -0.49 -6.43 -0.23
CA ALA A 79 -1.48 -5.58 0.43
C ALA A 79 -2.38 -4.83 -0.56
N VAL A 80 -1.79 -4.19 -1.58
CA VAL A 80 -2.51 -3.46 -2.63
C VAL A 80 -3.36 -4.44 -3.43
N GLU A 81 -2.77 -5.52 -3.94
CA GLU A 81 -3.51 -6.54 -4.70
C GLU A 81 -4.68 -7.08 -3.88
N MET A 82 -4.49 -7.43 -2.61
CA MET A 82 -5.60 -7.86 -1.74
C MET A 82 -6.74 -6.84 -1.69
N ALA A 83 -6.44 -5.54 -1.66
CA ALA A 83 -7.45 -4.49 -1.71
C ALA A 83 -8.13 -4.43 -3.09
N LEU A 84 -7.36 -4.40 -4.19
CA LEU A 84 -7.88 -4.33 -5.56
C LEU A 84 -8.85 -5.49 -5.84
N TRP A 85 -8.41 -6.74 -5.59
CA TRP A 85 -9.18 -7.94 -5.88
C TRP A 85 -10.42 -8.14 -4.99
N SER A 86 -10.43 -7.55 -3.79
CA SER A 86 -11.49 -7.76 -2.82
C SER A 86 -12.52 -6.63 -2.76
N LEU A 87 -12.15 -5.43 -3.17
CA LEU A 87 -12.96 -4.22 -2.97
C LEU A 87 -13.47 -3.60 -4.26
N LEU A 88 -12.74 -3.72 -5.38
CA LEU A 88 -13.13 -3.04 -6.61
C LEU A 88 -14.20 -3.80 -7.41
N GLY A 89 -14.95 -3.04 -8.22
CA GLY A 89 -15.88 -3.56 -9.23
C GLY A 89 -17.36 -3.41 -8.90
N GLU A 90 -17.74 -2.84 -7.75
CA GLU A 90 -19.13 -2.39 -7.52
C GLU A 90 -19.39 -1.03 -8.20
N ARG A 91 -18.37 -0.16 -8.18
CA ARG A 91 -18.38 1.16 -8.81
C ARG A 91 -17.39 1.20 -9.96
N GLY A 92 -17.51 2.23 -10.80
CA GLY A 92 -16.42 2.62 -11.67
C GLY A 92 -15.17 2.96 -10.86
N VAL A 93 -14.00 2.85 -11.50
CA VAL A 93 -12.72 3.10 -10.85
C VAL A 93 -11.94 4.18 -11.59
N ASP A 94 -11.40 5.14 -10.86
CA ASP A 94 -10.41 6.10 -11.33
C ASP A 94 -9.02 5.62 -10.85
N MET A 95 -8.21 5.15 -11.80
CA MET A 95 -6.83 4.74 -11.57
C MET A 95 -5.90 5.91 -11.87
N VAL A 96 -5.19 6.39 -10.86
CA VAL A 96 -4.33 7.58 -10.95
C VAL A 96 -2.86 7.18 -10.87
N ALA A 97 -2.05 7.56 -11.87
CA ALA A 97 -0.65 7.14 -11.95
C ALA A 97 0.27 8.22 -12.54
N TRP A 98 1.46 8.37 -11.99
CA TRP A 98 2.49 9.32 -12.46
C TRP A 98 3.92 8.79 -12.25
N GLU A 99 4.02 7.47 -12.12
CA GLU A 99 5.18 6.73 -11.66
C GLU A 99 4.92 5.22 -11.85
N SER A 100 5.97 4.40 -11.69
CA SER A 100 5.92 2.98 -12.06
C SER A 100 4.97 2.11 -11.21
N PHE A 101 4.86 2.34 -9.90
CA PHE A 101 4.02 1.47 -9.05
C PHE A 101 2.54 1.69 -9.35
N GLY A 102 2.09 2.95 -9.42
CA GLY A 102 0.75 3.34 -9.87
C GLY A 102 0.43 2.82 -11.28
N ALA A 103 1.36 2.88 -12.22
CA ALA A 103 1.19 2.30 -13.56
C ALA A 103 1.06 0.76 -13.51
N GLY A 104 1.72 0.11 -12.55
CA GLY A 104 1.50 -1.30 -12.20
C GLY A 104 0.07 -1.56 -11.78
N TRP A 105 -0.45 -0.80 -10.82
CA TRP A 105 -1.84 -0.93 -10.35
C TRP A 105 -2.85 -0.70 -11.46
N VAL A 106 -2.64 0.31 -12.32
CA VAL A 106 -3.44 0.53 -13.55
C VAL A 106 -3.44 -0.73 -14.42
N THR A 107 -2.27 -1.33 -14.63
CA THR A 107 -2.12 -2.54 -15.44
C THR A 107 -2.85 -3.72 -14.82
N ASP A 108 -2.76 -3.91 -13.50
CA ASP A 108 -3.41 -5.01 -12.80
C ASP A 108 -4.94 -4.90 -12.89
N VAL A 109 -5.50 -3.71 -12.64
CA VAL A 109 -6.94 -3.46 -12.76
C VAL A 109 -7.45 -3.66 -14.19
N VAL A 110 -6.74 -3.14 -15.19
CA VAL A 110 -7.19 -3.20 -16.59
C VAL A 110 -6.99 -4.59 -17.20
N LYS A 111 -5.81 -5.18 -17.04
CA LYS A 111 -5.42 -6.39 -17.77
C LYS A 111 -5.74 -7.67 -17.00
N GLN A 112 -5.66 -7.64 -15.67
CA GLN A 112 -5.83 -8.83 -14.83
C GLN A 112 -7.25 -8.91 -14.25
N LEU A 113 -7.70 -7.85 -13.57
CA LEU A 113 -9.08 -7.81 -13.05
C LEU A 113 -10.10 -7.60 -14.19
N LYS A 114 -9.70 -6.89 -15.25
CA LYS A 114 -10.53 -6.59 -16.43
C LYS A 114 -11.85 -5.94 -16.06
N LEU A 115 -11.80 -4.94 -15.19
CA LEU A 115 -12.98 -4.16 -14.84
C LEU A 115 -13.44 -3.37 -16.07
N ASP A 116 -14.76 -3.34 -16.29
CA ASP A 116 -15.36 -2.74 -17.49
C ASP A 116 -15.38 -1.20 -17.43
N ASP A 117 -15.48 -0.61 -16.24
CA ASP A 117 -15.59 0.83 -16.03
C ASP A 117 -14.34 1.40 -15.32
N VAL A 118 -13.28 1.64 -16.09
CA VAL A 118 -11.99 2.16 -15.59
C VAL A 118 -11.59 3.42 -16.35
N ARG A 119 -11.38 4.51 -15.61
CA ARG A 119 -10.71 5.71 -16.12
C ARG A 119 -9.25 5.68 -15.70
N ARG A 120 -8.36 6.03 -16.62
CA ARG A 120 -6.92 6.20 -16.35
C ARG A 120 -6.62 7.68 -16.35
N ILE A 121 -6.07 8.16 -15.24
CA ILE A 121 -5.71 9.55 -15.02
C ILE A 121 -4.20 9.55 -14.82
N GLU A 122 -3.46 9.77 -15.90
CA GLU A 122 -2.02 9.52 -15.96
C GLU A 122 -1.23 10.81 -16.24
N ALA A 123 -0.01 10.89 -15.70
CA ALA A 123 0.97 11.93 -16.01
C ALA A 123 2.37 11.33 -16.21
N ASP A 124 3.24 12.09 -16.87
CA ASP A 124 4.64 11.70 -17.08
C ASP A 124 5.46 11.80 -15.78
N TYR A 125 6.63 11.17 -15.78
CA TYR A 125 7.57 11.22 -14.66
C TYR A 125 7.98 12.66 -14.36
N GLY A 126 7.78 13.09 -13.11
CA GLY A 126 8.13 14.43 -12.65
C GLY A 126 6.90 15.33 -12.44
N ASP A 127 5.74 14.92 -12.95
CA ASP A 127 4.49 15.66 -12.84
C ASP A 127 3.43 14.91 -12.01
N LEU A 128 2.38 15.62 -11.61
CA LEU A 128 1.13 15.04 -11.14
C LEU A 128 0.08 15.20 -12.24
N PRO A 129 -0.88 14.26 -12.38
CA PRO A 129 -2.03 14.51 -13.22
C PRO A 129 -2.93 15.57 -12.60
N ASP A 130 -3.92 16.05 -13.35
CA ASP A 130 -4.93 16.96 -12.82
C ASP A 130 -5.78 16.24 -11.75
N LEU A 131 -5.44 16.45 -10.48
CA LEU A 131 -6.15 15.89 -9.33
C LEU A 131 -7.60 16.38 -9.24
N GLY A 132 -7.93 17.51 -9.85
CA GLY A 132 -9.30 18.03 -9.92
C GLY A 132 -10.21 17.26 -10.87
N SER A 133 -9.64 16.44 -11.75
CA SER A 133 -10.39 15.61 -12.70
C SER A 133 -10.87 14.27 -12.12
N ILE A 134 -10.43 13.93 -10.90
CA ILE A 134 -10.78 12.70 -10.20
C ILE A 134 -12.24 12.77 -9.74
N ASP A 135 -13.02 11.74 -10.06
CA ASP A 135 -14.40 11.60 -9.60
C ASP A 135 -14.45 10.67 -8.38
N PHE A 136 -14.76 11.23 -7.22
CA PHE A 136 -14.81 10.50 -5.95
C PHE A 136 -16.17 9.81 -5.67
N ASP A 137 -17.11 9.83 -6.60
CA ASP A 137 -18.23 8.88 -6.59
C ASP A 137 -17.83 7.50 -7.10
N ARG A 138 -16.65 7.42 -7.73
CA ARG A 138 -15.94 6.22 -8.18
C ARG A 138 -14.87 5.83 -7.15
N ASP A 139 -14.49 4.54 -7.15
CA ASP A 139 -13.35 4.13 -6.33
C ASP A 139 -12.05 4.69 -6.93
N VAL A 140 -11.14 5.19 -6.09
CA VAL A 140 -9.91 5.84 -6.54
C VAL A 140 -8.70 5.09 -6.02
N VAL A 141 -7.77 4.75 -6.91
CA VAL A 141 -6.51 4.09 -6.56
C VAL A 141 -5.35 4.98 -6.97
N PHE A 142 -4.43 5.26 -6.04
CA PHE A 142 -3.27 6.11 -6.28
C PHE A 142 -2.12 5.79 -5.33
N THR A 143 -0.91 6.20 -5.70
CA THR A 143 0.23 6.22 -4.76
C THR A 143 0.31 7.57 -4.06
N TRP A 144 0.54 7.62 -2.75
CA TRP A 144 0.71 8.93 -2.08
C TRP A 144 2.01 9.61 -2.51
N ASN A 145 3.05 8.81 -2.69
CA ASN A 145 4.38 9.25 -3.10
C ASN A 145 4.89 8.36 -4.23
N GLY A 146 5.03 8.94 -5.41
CA GLY A 146 5.63 8.30 -6.58
C GLY A 146 7.12 8.10 -6.35
N THR A 147 7.48 6.91 -5.89
CA THR A 147 8.85 6.63 -5.43
C THR A 147 9.87 6.77 -6.56
N THR A 148 9.48 6.39 -7.78
CA THR A 148 10.39 6.40 -8.95
C THR A 148 10.41 7.73 -9.68
N SER A 149 9.36 8.56 -9.57
CA SER A 149 9.32 9.91 -10.14
C SER A 149 9.78 10.99 -9.15
N GLY A 150 9.79 10.70 -7.85
CA GLY A 150 10.10 11.69 -6.81
C GLY A 150 8.96 12.68 -6.57
N VAL A 151 7.75 12.39 -7.03
CA VAL A 151 6.59 13.28 -6.97
C VAL A 151 5.57 12.76 -5.95
N ARG A 152 5.17 13.60 -5.00
CA ARG A 152 4.15 13.30 -4.00
C ARG A 152 2.89 14.12 -4.22
N VAL A 153 1.74 13.60 -3.82
CA VAL A 153 0.56 14.44 -3.66
C VAL A 153 0.85 15.53 -2.60
N PRO A 154 0.37 16.77 -2.80
CA PRO A 154 0.74 17.88 -1.93
C PRO A 154 0.19 17.72 -0.51
N ASP A 155 -1.08 17.34 -0.42
CA ASP A 155 -1.86 17.10 0.78
C ASP A 155 -3.14 16.29 0.42
N GLY A 156 -4.07 16.12 1.35
CA GLY A 156 -5.36 15.45 1.11
C GLY A 156 -6.53 16.37 0.78
N ASN A 157 -6.31 17.64 0.44
CA ASN A 157 -7.41 18.60 0.21
C ASN A 157 -8.20 18.29 -1.06
N PHE A 158 -7.56 17.67 -2.06
CA PHE A 158 -8.22 17.22 -3.29
C PHE A 158 -9.22 16.07 -3.06
N ILE A 159 -9.15 15.38 -1.91
CA ILE A 159 -10.07 14.30 -1.56
C ILE A 159 -11.25 14.87 -0.73
N PRO A 160 -12.49 14.78 -1.24
CA PRO A 160 -13.67 15.22 -0.49
C PRO A 160 -14.00 14.26 0.67
N ALA A 161 -14.51 14.84 1.76
CA ALA A 161 -14.89 14.07 2.94
C ALA A 161 -16.16 13.22 2.71
N ASN A 162 -17.09 13.73 1.89
CA ASN A 162 -18.40 13.14 1.58
C ASN A 162 -18.42 12.34 0.27
N ARG A 163 -17.34 11.63 -0.04
CA ARG A 163 -17.20 10.78 -1.23
C ARG A 163 -18.06 9.52 -1.15
N ALA A 164 -18.63 9.07 -2.28
CA ALA A 164 -19.33 7.78 -2.34
C ALA A 164 -18.36 6.60 -2.52
N GLY A 165 -17.31 6.78 -3.33
CA GLY A 165 -16.29 5.77 -3.60
C GLY A 165 -15.26 5.62 -2.47
N LEU A 166 -14.49 4.54 -2.53
CA LEU A 166 -13.37 4.27 -1.64
C LEU A 166 -12.09 4.90 -2.19
N THR A 167 -11.28 5.45 -1.31
CA THR A 167 -9.91 5.91 -1.63
C THR A 167 -8.89 4.88 -1.16
N ILE A 168 -8.19 4.27 -2.12
CA ILE A 168 -7.17 3.24 -1.91
C ILE A 168 -5.80 3.87 -2.20
N CYS A 169 -4.98 3.95 -1.16
CA CYS A 169 -3.72 4.66 -1.16
C CYS A 169 -2.56 3.70 -0.88
N ASP A 170 -1.70 3.51 -1.89
CA ASP A 170 -0.38 2.94 -1.67
C ASP A 170 0.52 4.04 -1.07
N ALA A 171 0.79 3.89 0.21
CA ALA A 171 1.60 4.80 1.01
C ALA A 171 2.97 4.21 1.31
N THR A 172 3.47 3.24 0.53
CA THR A 172 4.70 2.51 0.85
C THR A 172 5.89 3.42 1.14
N SER A 173 6.06 4.50 0.37
CA SER A 173 7.14 5.48 0.56
C SER A 173 6.70 6.76 1.27
N ALA A 174 5.44 6.83 1.72
CA ALA A 174 4.87 7.99 2.39
C ALA A 174 4.62 7.73 3.89
N ALA A 175 4.18 6.53 4.26
CA ALA A 175 3.96 6.14 5.64
C ALA A 175 5.23 6.38 6.47
N PHE A 176 5.08 6.99 7.65
CA PHE A 176 6.15 7.45 8.55
C PHE A 176 7.00 8.63 8.07
N ALA A 177 6.88 9.09 6.82
CA ALA A 177 7.58 10.27 6.31
C ALA A 177 6.66 11.46 6.05
N GLN A 178 5.37 11.20 5.84
CA GLN A 178 4.38 12.20 5.45
C GLN A 178 3.11 12.01 6.28
N ARG A 179 2.36 13.09 6.50
CA ARG A 179 1.08 13.03 7.19
C ARG A 179 0.02 12.43 6.25
N LEU A 180 -0.63 11.36 6.69
CA LEU A 180 -1.70 10.70 5.95
C LEU A 180 -3.06 11.09 6.57
N PRO A 181 -3.99 11.66 5.79
CA PRO A 181 -5.32 12.03 6.27
C PRO A 181 -6.24 10.80 6.31
N PHE A 182 -6.12 9.98 7.36
CA PHE A 182 -6.86 8.71 7.46
C PHE A 182 -8.38 8.87 7.30
N ASP A 183 -8.98 9.98 7.76
CA ASP A 183 -10.39 10.31 7.55
C ASP A 183 -10.80 10.39 6.06
N LYS A 184 -9.81 10.63 5.19
CA LYS A 184 -9.97 10.71 3.73
C LYS A 184 -9.44 9.48 2.99
N LEU A 185 -8.90 8.49 3.69
CA LEU A 185 -8.32 7.28 3.11
C LEU A 185 -9.06 6.04 3.62
N ASP A 186 -9.68 5.29 2.71
CA ASP A 186 -10.42 4.08 3.06
C ASP A 186 -9.54 2.85 3.15
N VAL A 187 -8.50 2.78 2.32
CA VAL A 187 -7.44 1.78 2.40
C VAL A 187 -6.09 2.48 2.34
N VAL A 188 -5.20 2.15 3.27
CA VAL A 188 -3.80 2.60 3.24
C VAL A 188 -2.91 1.37 3.31
N THR A 189 -1.98 1.23 2.37
CA THR A 189 -1.02 0.13 2.34
C THR A 189 0.42 0.65 2.47
N PHE A 190 1.30 -0.11 3.12
CA PHE A 190 2.74 0.11 3.04
C PHE A 190 3.53 -1.16 3.37
N SER A 191 4.86 -1.11 3.24
CA SER A 191 5.77 -2.13 3.79
C SER A 191 6.94 -1.51 4.55
N TRP A 192 7.61 -2.33 5.36
CA TRP A 192 8.60 -1.85 6.32
C TRP A 192 9.95 -1.46 5.71
N GLN A 193 10.31 -1.98 4.52
CA GLN A 193 11.62 -1.75 3.89
C GLN A 193 11.85 -0.35 3.31
N LYS A 194 10.91 0.58 3.49
CA LYS A 194 11.12 2.00 3.14
C LYS A 194 11.44 2.81 4.39
N VAL A 195 10.57 3.72 4.82
CA VAL A 195 10.89 4.71 5.86
C VAL A 195 11.32 4.10 7.19
N LEU A 196 10.76 2.94 7.57
CA LEU A 196 11.13 2.24 8.81
C LEU A 196 12.53 1.61 8.77
N GLY A 197 13.14 1.44 7.58
CA GLY A 197 14.37 0.67 7.42
C GLY A 197 14.19 -0.80 7.83
N GLY A 198 12.98 -1.34 7.73
CA GLY A 198 12.67 -2.72 8.07
C GLY A 198 13.11 -3.71 6.99
N GLU A 199 12.71 -4.97 7.15
CA GLU A 199 12.80 -5.97 6.07
C GLU A 199 11.59 -5.88 5.15
N GLY A 200 11.75 -6.40 3.93
CA GLY A 200 10.64 -6.59 3.01
C GLY A 200 9.72 -7.75 3.40
N ALA A 201 9.11 -8.36 2.40
CA ALA A 201 8.23 -9.55 2.50
C ALA A 201 6.86 -9.35 3.14
N HIS A 202 6.68 -8.42 4.08
CA HIS A 202 5.39 -8.16 4.72
C HIS A 202 4.82 -6.81 4.29
N GLY A 203 3.55 -6.84 3.87
CA GLY A 203 2.73 -5.65 3.70
C GLY A 203 1.91 -5.36 4.95
N VAL A 204 1.52 -4.11 5.12
CA VAL A 204 0.54 -3.66 6.09
C VAL A 204 -0.64 -3.08 5.30
N ILE A 205 -1.84 -3.50 5.66
CA ILE A 205 -3.09 -2.95 5.11
C ILE A 205 -3.91 -2.36 6.25
N ILE A 206 -4.31 -1.10 6.09
CA ILE A 206 -5.15 -0.38 7.04
C ILE A 206 -6.49 -0.12 6.36
N LEU A 207 -7.59 -0.51 7.00
CA LEU A 207 -8.94 -0.44 6.46
C LEU A 207 -9.82 0.45 7.33
N SER A 208 -10.46 1.44 6.71
CA SER A 208 -11.53 2.23 7.34
C SER A 208 -12.76 1.36 7.62
N PRO A 209 -13.71 1.82 8.46
CA PRO A 209 -14.99 1.14 8.62
C PRO A 209 -15.74 0.94 7.29
N ARG A 210 -15.64 1.89 6.34
CA ARG A 210 -16.27 1.79 5.02
C ARG A 210 -15.67 0.64 4.21
N ALA A 211 -14.35 0.59 4.07
CA ALA A 211 -13.66 -0.49 3.38
C ALA A 211 -13.89 -1.86 4.05
N TRP A 212 -13.83 -1.92 5.38
CA TRP A 212 -14.06 -3.14 6.14
C TRP A 212 -15.49 -3.68 6.00
N ASN A 213 -16.49 -2.79 6.00
CA ASN A 213 -17.88 -3.19 5.83
C ASN A 213 -18.19 -3.61 4.39
N GLY A 214 -17.67 -2.88 3.39
CA GLY A 214 -17.72 -3.28 1.98
C GLY A 214 -17.12 -4.67 1.78
N TRP A 215 -15.91 -4.91 2.29
CA TRP A 215 -15.25 -6.22 2.22
C TRP A 215 -16.09 -7.38 2.79
N LYS A 216 -16.78 -7.17 3.91
CA LYS A 216 -17.66 -8.20 4.48
C LYS A 216 -18.89 -8.46 3.61
N ALA A 217 -19.43 -7.42 2.98
CA ALA A 217 -20.61 -7.50 2.13
C ALA A 217 -20.30 -8.17 0.78
N THR A 218 -19.11 -7.93 0.22
CA THR A 218 -18.67 -8.48 -1.08
C THR A 218 -18.13 -9.91 -0.99
N ARG A 219 -18.11 -10.54 0.19
CA ARG A 219 -17.69 -11.94 0.38
C ARG A 219 -18.31 -12.84 -0.68
N PRO A 220 -17.52 -13.35 -1.65
CA PRO A 220 -18.06 -14.19 -2.69
C PRO A 220 -18.33 -15.56 -2.07
N HIS A 221 -19.58 -16.02 -2.13
CA HIS A 221 -19.84 -17.45 -2.24
C HIS A 221 -19.45 -18.00 -3.64
N GLY A 222 -18.73 -17.26 -4.50
CA GLY A 222 -18.51 -17.76 -5.88
C GLY A 222 -17.53 -17.08 -6.85
N ARG A 223 -16.74 -16.06 -6.50
CA ARG A 223 -15.73 -15.52 -7.46
C ARG A 223 -14.50 -16.42 -7.61
N CYS A 224 -14.20 -17.26 -6.61
CA CYS A 224 -13.08 -18.21 -6.68
C CYS A 224 -13.43 -19.59 -7.29
N GLN A 225 -14.67 -19.79 -7.80
CA GLN A 225 -15.10 -21.08 -8.39
C GLN A 225 -15.31 -21.05 -9.93
N ARG A 226 -15.19 -19.90 -10.60
CA ARG A 226 -15.46 -19.78 -12.05
C ARG A 226 -14.31 -20.27 -12.96
N SER A 227 -13.45 -21.16 -12.49
CA SER A 227 -12.41 -21.78 -13.33
C SER A 227 -12.44 -23.31 -13.38
N SER A 228 -13.51 -23.95 -12.88
CA SER A 228 -13.74 -25.38 -13.13
C SER A 228 -14.91 -25.59 -14.09
N ALA A 229 -14.71 -25.17 -15.35
CA ALA A 229 -15.51 -25.71 -16.44
C ALA A 229 -15.18 -27.20 -16.56
N SER A 230 -16.08 -28.04 -16.06
CA SER A 230 -16.07 -29.50 -16.21
C SER A 230 -15.95 -29.89 -17.69
N PRO A 231 -14.99 -30.75 -18.07
CA PRO A 231 -15.03 -31.37 -19.38
C PRO A 231 -15.89 -32.64 -19.32
N ARG A 232 -16.87 -32.69 -20.24
CA ARG A 232 -17.55 -33.88 -20.81
C ARG A 232 -18.77 -34.41 -20.06
N ALA A 233 -19.92 -34.01 -20.57
CA ALA A 233 -20.98 -34.96 -20.91
C ALA A 233 -21.10 -34.98 -22.44
N ALA A 234 -20.71 -36.10 -23.07
CA ALA A 234 -21.08 -36.45 -24.42
C ALA A 234 -21.06 -37.99 -24.50
N SER A 235 -22.28 -38.54 -24.65
CA SER A 235 -22.68 -39.88 -25.13
C SER A 235 -21.74 -41.06 -24.87
#